data_AF-A0A7S0S150-F1
#
_entry.id   AF-A0A7S0S150-F1
#
_cell.length_a   1.000
_cell.length_b   1.000
_cell.length_c   1.000
_cell.angle_alpha   90.00
_cell.angle_beta   90.00
_cell.angle_gamma   90.00
#
_symmetry.space_group_name_H-M   'P 1'
#
loop_
_entity.id
_entity.type
_entity.pdbx_description
1 polymer ?
#
loop_
_entity_poly.entity_id
_entity_poly.type
_entity_poly.pdbx_seq_one_letter_code
_entity_poly.pdbx_strand_id
1 'polypeptide(L)'
;AEMQPQDVPAQPSSNGAAQPEPLPQPRIQLRSGEHVVHTTSTTVINNRAWANNCGIPFAALSDFNHSSALQLQQLPRAPVRCRACSAFLHPYCRTNLAKHVWRCTFCNETNVHPDALTSTDPLEYGELCDEAVEYVHPATGPAQGGPGVRP
;
A
#
# COMPACT_ATOMS: atom_id res chain seq x y z
N ALA A 1 67.50 8.03 -58.28
CA ALA A 1 67.51 7.12 -57.13
C ALA A 1 66.06 6.89 -56.73
N GLU A 2 65.55 5.71 -57.05
CA GLU A 2 64.22 5.23 -56.67
C GLU A 2 64.04 5.29 -55.15
N MET A 3 62.84 5.66 -54.70
CA MET A 3 62.41 5.42 -53.32
C MET A 3 61.01 4.82 -53.39
N GLN A 4 60.93 3.54 -53.02
CA GLN A 4 59.73 2.72 -53.01
C GLN A 4 58.70 3.24 -51.98
N PRO A 5 57.39 3.14 -52.23
CA PRO A 5 56.39 3.32 -51.19
C PRO A 5 56.34 2.09 -50.28
N GLN A 6 56.46 2.32 -48.96
CA GLN A 6 56.31 1.30 -47.92
C GLN A 6 54.81 1.04 -47.67
N ASP A 7 54.40 -0.22 -47.77
CA ASP A 7 53.09 -0.72 -47.33
C ASP A 7 52.96 -0.59 -45.80
N VAL A 8 51.99 0.20 -45.35
CA VAL A 8 51.60 0.28 -43.93
C VAL A 8 50.37 -0.61 -43.73
N PRO A 9 50.41 -1.64 -42.86
CA PRO A 9 49.26 -2.49 -42.64
C PRO A 9 48.13 -1.71 -41.96
N ALA A 10 46.91 -1.87 -42.48
CA ALA A 10 45.69 -1.27 -41.96
C ALA A 10 45.50 -1.63 -40.47
N GLN A 11 45.44 -0.62 -39.61
CA GLN A 11 44.98 -0.81 -38.23
C GLN A 11 43.51 -1.22 -38.24
N PRO A 12 43.09 -2.25 -37.47
CA PRO A 12 41.68 -2.53 -37.30
C PRO A 12 41.03 -1.36 -36.57
N SER A 13 40.04 -0.75 -37.20
CA SER A 13 39.17 0.26 -36.59
C SER A 13 38.50 -0.39 -35.39
N SER A 14 38.99 -0.08 -34.19
CA SER A 14 38.27 -0.37 -32.95
C SER A 14 37.02 0.50 -32.96
N ASN A 15 35.93 -0.04 -33.51
CA ASN A 15 34.60 0.44 -33.23
C ASN A 15 34.34 0.11 -31.77
N GLY A 16 34.84 0.97 -30.88
CA GLY A 16 34.36 1.05 -29.50
C GLY A 16 32.89 1.39 -29.58
N ALA A 17 32.04 0.37 -29.68
CA ALA A 17 30.62 0.50 -29.45
C ALA A 17 30.49 0.98 -28.00
N ALA A 18 30.33 2.29 -27.83
CA ALA A 18 29.83 2.84 -26.58
C ALA A 18 28.57 2.05 -26.24
N GLN A 19 28.62 1.27 -25.16
CA GLN A 19 27.43 0.60 -24.69
C GLN A 19 26.35 1.67 -24.50
N PRO A 20 25.11 1.46 -25.00
CA PRO A 20 24.05 2.41 -24.72
C PRO A 20 23.96 2.54 -23.20
N GLU A 21 24.21 3.75 -22.70
CA GLU A 21 23.96 4.10 -21.32
C GLU A 21 22.53 3.65 -21.01
N PRO A 22 22.30 2.81 -20.00
CA PRO A 22 20.95 2.34 -19.72
C PRO A 22 20.11 3.57 -19.41
N LEU A 23 19.14 3.85 -20.29
CA LEU A 23 18.12 4.86 -20.09
C LEU A 23 17.67 4.81 -18.63
N PRO A 24 17.67 5.93 -17.89
CA PRO A 24 17.18 5.94 -16.54
C PRO A 24 15.76 5.39 -16.60
N GLN A 25 15.59 4.15 -16.11
CA GLN A 25 14.26 3.58 -16.00
C GLN A 25 13.45 4.60 -15.20
N PRO A 26 12.23 4.95 -15.62
CA PRO A 26 11.34 5.73 -14.78
C PRO A 26 10.98 4.84 -13.59
N ARG A 27 11.89 4.77 -12.62
CA ARG A 27 11.68 4.11 -11.36
C ARG A 27 10.84 5.11 -10.61
N ILE A 28 9.55 4.84 -10.56
CA ILE A 28 8.66 5.51 -9.60
C ILE A 28 9.30 5.20 -8.23
N GLN A 29 10.08 6.14 -7.73
CA GLN A 29 10.63 6.08 -6.39
C GLN A 29 9.50 6.50 -5.47
N LEU A 30 8.84 5.50 -4.91
CA LEU A 30 7.78 5.71 -3.92
C LEU A 30 8.45 6.30 -2.69
N ARG A 31 7.96 7.45 -2.23
CA ARG A 31 8.37 8.00 -0.94
C ARG A 31 7.80 7.10 0.14
N SER A 32 8.64 6.24 0.70
CA SER A 32 8.28 5.37 1.81
C SER A 32 7.93 6.20 3.05
N GLY A 33 6.84 5.86 3.73
CA GLY A 33 6.64 6.21 5.14
C GLY A 33 5.37 6.98 5.51
N GLU A 34 4.60 7.56 4.57
CA GLU A 34 3.39 8.33 4.92
C GLU A 34 2.08 7.57 4.70
N HIS A 35 2.05 6.61 3.76
CA HIS A 35 0.83 5.89 3.42
C HIS A 35 1.14 4.42 3.12
N VAL A 36 0.26 3.51 3.60
CA VAL A 36 0.31 2.08 3.25
C VAL A 36 -0.10 1.85 1.79
N VAL A 37 -0.79 2.81 1.16
CA VAL A 37 -1.26 2.70 -0.22
C VAL A 37 -0.84 3.94 -1.01
N HIS A 38 -0.17 3.70 -2.14
CA HIS A 38 0.19 4.74 -3.11
C HIS A 38 -0.63 4.57 -4.38
N THR A 39 -1.34 5.61 -4.81
CA THR A 39 -2.14 5.57 -6.05
C THR A 39 -1.44 6.28 -7.20
N THR A 40 -1.75 5.89 -8.44
CA THR A 40 -1.24 6.57 -9.65
C THR A 40 -1.78 7.99 -9.80
N SER A 41 -2.87 8.31 -9.12
CA SER A 41 -3.50 9.63 -9.06
C SER A 41 -4.17 9.83 -7.69
N THR A 42 -4.19 11.05 -7.18
CA THR A 42 -4.94 11.41 -5.96
C THR A 42 -6.42 11.71 -6.23
N THR A 43 -6.80 11.85 -7.50
CA THR A 43 -8.19 12.12 -7.91
C THR A 43 -8.66 11.05 -8.90
N VAL A 44 -9.88 10.57 -8.70
CA VAL A 44 -10.53 9.62 -9.61
C VAL A 44 -11.38 10.37 -10.63
N ILE A 45 -11.29 9.95 -11.88
CA ILE A 45 -12.05 10.54 -12.97
C ILE A 45 -13.50 10.07 -12.88
N ASN A 46 -14.39 10.98 -12.50
CA ASN A 46 -15.82 10.73 -12.41
C ASN A 46 -16.52 10.88 -13.78
N ASN A 47 -15.94 10.31 -14.83
CA ASN A 47 -16.53 10.23 -16.15
C ASN A 47 -16.01 8.95 -16.84
N ARG A 48 -16.93 8.04 -17.15
CA ARG A 48 -16.59 6.74 -17.74
C ARG A 48 -15.88 6.85 -19.09
N ALA A 49 -16.34 7.73 -19.98
CA ALA A 49 -15.75 7.88 -21.31
C ALA A 49 -14.30 8.37 -21.23
N TRP A 50 -14.06 9.33 -20.32
CA TRP A 50 -12.72 9.85 -20.09
C TRP A 50 -11.83 8.82 -19.38
N ALA A 51 -12.34 8.15 -18.34
CA ALA A 51 -11.59 7.12 -17.61
C ALA A 51 -11.13 5.98 -18.52
N ASN A 52 -11.97 5.58 -19.49
CA ASN A 52 -11.63 4.53 -20.47
C ASN A 52 -10.59 4.95 -21.50
N ASN A 53 -10.35 6.26 -21.68
CA ASN A 53 -9.41 6.79 -22.67
C ASN A 53 -8.14 7.37 -22.01
N CYS A 54 -7.98 7.20 -20.70
CA CYS A 54 -6.76 7.58 -20.00
C CYS A 54 -5.65 6.58 -20.32
N GLY A 55 -4.53 7.08 -20.85
CA GLY A 55 -3.35 6.25 -21.16
C GLY A 55 -2.65 5.64 -19.93
N ILE A 56 -3.05 6.05 -18.71
CA ILE A 56 -2.56 5.49 -17.44
C ILE A 56 -3.76 4.99 -16.65
N PRO A 57 -3.80 3.72 -16.22
CA PRO A 57 -4.87 3.20 -15.39
C PRO A 57 -4.84 3.81 -13.99
N PHE A 58 -6.01 3.90 -13.35
CA PHE A 58 -6.07 4.13 -11.92
C PHE A 58 -5.66 2.85 -11.20
N ALA A 59 -4.51 2.89 -10.54
CA ALA A 59 -3.94 1.74 -9.84
C ALA A 59 -3.46 2.16 -8.45
N ALA A 60 -3.36 1.18 -7.57
CA ALA A 60 -2.86 1.33 -6.22
C ALA A 60 -1.74 0.31 -6.00
N LEU A 61 -0.68 0.76 -5.33
CA LEU A 61 0.37 -0.09 -4.79
C LEU A 61 0.27 -0.07 -3.28
N SER A 62 0.04 -1.24 -2.70
CA SER A 62 -0.05 -1.40 -1.26
C SER A 62 1.25 -1.96 -0.71
N ASP A 63 1.75 -1.36 0.38
CA ASP A 63 2.85 -1.90 1.16
C ASP A 63 2.31 -2.97 2.13
N PHE A 64 2.98 -4.11 2.18
CA PHE A 64 2.68 -5.23 3.08
C PHE A 64 3.82 -5.48 4.09
N ASN A 65 4.70 -4.49 4.27
CA ASN A 65 5.71 -4.50 5.32
C ASN A 65 5.08 -4.68 6.70
N HIS A 66 5.88 -5.22 7.63
CA HIS A 66 5.43 -5.43 9.00
C HIS A 66 4.99 -4.10 9.64
N SER A 67 3.95 -4.15 10.47
CA SER A 67 3.36 -2.95 11.13
C SER A 67 4.37 -2.09 11.87
N SER A 68 5.40 -2.70 12.46
CA SER A 68 6.49 -1.98 13.13
C SER A 68 7.34 -1.13 12.17
N ALA A 69 7.49 -1.55 10.91
CA ALA A 69 8.19 -0.79 9.88
C ALA A 69 7.30 0.33 9.30
N LEU A 70 5.99 0.12 9.29
CA LEU A 70 4.97 1.08 8.84
C LEU A 70 4.46 1.99 9.96
N GLN A 71 4.93 1.80 11.21
CA GLN A 71 4.51 2.54 12.40
C GLN A 71 2.98 2.55 12.63
N LEU A 72 2.30 1.47 12.23
CA LEU A 72 0.84 1.37 12.34
C LEU A 72 0.41 1.20 13.80
N GLN A 73 -0.70 1.84 14.15
CA GLN A 73 -1.33 1.60 15.44
C GLN A 73 -1.83 0.15 15.54
N GLN A 74 -1.44 -0.53 16.62
CA GLN A 74 -1.87 -1.89 16.91
C GLN A 74 -3.07 -1.89 17.86
N LEU A 75 -4.14 -2.57 17.46
CA LEU A 75 -5.37 -2.71 18.22
C LEU A 75 -5.49 -4.15 18.75
N PRO A 76 -5.39 -4.39 20.07
CA PRO A 76 -5.41 -5.72 20.66
C PRO A 76 -6.84 -6.28 20.79
N ARG A 77 -7.60 -6.24 19.69
CA ARG A 77 -9.01 -6.66 19.64
C ARG A 77 -9.40 -7.16 18.26
N ALA A 78 -10.53 -7.84 18.19
CA ALA A 78 -11.15 -8.20 16.92
C ALA A 78 -11.69 -6.94 16.21
N PRO A 79 -11.63 -6.90 14.87
CA PRO A 79 -12.07 -5.76 14.11
C PRO A 79 -13.60 -5.59 14.14
N VAL A 80 -14.05 -4.33 14.24
CA VAL A 80 -15.48 -3.99 14.14
C VAL A 80 -15.91 -4.08 12.68
N ARG A 81 -16.87 -4.95 12.37
CA ARG A 81 -17.36 -5.20 11.01
C ARG A 81 -18.81 -4.78 10.84
N CYS A 82 -19.14 -4.31 9.65
CA CYS A 82 -20.51 -4.04 9.23
C CYS A 82 -21.30 -5.35 9.16
N ARG A 83 -22.51 -5.36 9.74
CA ARG A 83 -23.40 -6.52 9.77
C ARG A 83 -23.92 -6.95 8.40
N ALA A 84 -23.92 -6.05 7.42
CA ALA A 84 -24.47 -6.30 6.08
C ALA A 84 -23.40 -6.65 5.05
N CYS A 85 -22.33 -5.86 4.93
CA CYS A 85 -21.30 -6.04 3.90
C CYS A 85 -19.95 -6.53 4.44
N SER A 86 -19.82 -6.76 5.74
CA SER A 86 -18.56 -7.15 6.42
C SER A 86 -17.41 -6.14 6.32
N ALA A 87 -17.61 -4.96 5.75
CA ALA A 87 -16.60 -3.89 5.73
C ALA A 87 -16.24 -3.44 7.16
N PHE A 88 -15.01 -3.02 7.37
CA PHE A 88 -14.51 -2.60 8.68
C PHE A 88 -15.02 -1.21 9.07
N LEU A 89 -15.03 -0.90 10.37
CA LEU A 89 -15.07 0.48 10.85
C LEU A 89 -13.76 1.18 10.46
N HIS A 90 -13.85 2.42 10.00
CA HIS A 90 -12.70 3.25 9.59
C HIS A 90 -13.10 4.74 9.66
N PRO A 91 -12.17 5.71 9.54
CA PRO A 91 -12.41 7.12 9.85
C PRO A 91 -13.52 7.79 9.01
N TYR A 92 -13.72 7.31 7.79
CA TYR A 92 -14.75 7.87 6.89
C TYR A 92 -16.18 7.42 7.23
N CYS A 93 -16.36 6.46 8.13
CA CYS A 93 -17.68 6.07 8.63
C CYS A 93 -18.31 7.20 9.45
N ARG A 94 -19.61 7.43 9.29
CA ARG A 94 -20.32 8.44 10.11
C ARG A 94 -20.67 7.81 11.46
N THR A 95 -20.09 8.32 12.54
CA THR A 95 -20.33 7.80 13.90
C THR A 95 -21.25 8.72 14.69
N ASN A 96 -22.04 8.13 15.58
CA ASN A 96 -22.74 8.80 16.65
C ASN A 96 -22.41 8.05 17.94
N LEU A 97 -21.34 8.48 18.60
CA LEU A 97 -20.78 7.80 19.76
C LEU A 97 -21.72 7.87 20.97
N ALA A 98 -22.50 8.95 21.12
CA ALA A 98 -23.51 9.07 22.17
C ALA A 98 -24.65 8.04 22.07
N LYS A 99 -24.93 7.56 20.86
CA LYS A 99 -25.91 6.49 20.60
C LYS A 99 -25.25 5.13 20.37
N HIS A 100 -23.92 5.04 20.46
CA HIS A 100 -23.14 3.86 20.11
C HIS A 100 -23.49 3.26 18.75
N VAL A 101 -23.70 4.11 17.73
CA VAL A 101 -23.98 3.66 16.36
C VAL A 101 -23.02 4.27 15.34
N TRP A 102 -22.83 3.57 14.23
CA TRP A 102 -22.07 4.05 13.08
C TRP A 102 -22.72 3.63 11.76
N ARG A 103 -22.52 4.43 10.71
CA ARG A 103 -23.04 4.16 9.36
C ARG A 103 -21.89 3.81 8.43
N CYS A 104 -21.98 2.63 7.81
CA CYS A 104 -20.99 2.14 6.86
C CYS A 104 -20.99 3.00 5.59
N THR A 105 -19.83 3.42 5.11
CA THR A 105 -19.66 4.20 3.87
C THR A 105 -19.95 3.39 2.61
N PHE A 106 -19.72 2.07 2.64
CA PHE A 106 -19.87 1.20 1.47
C PHE A 106 -21.34 0.85 1.19
N CYS A 107 -22.08 0.42 2.21
CA CYS A 107 -23.46 -0.08 2.05
C CYS A 107 -24.52 0.79 2.72
N ASN A 108 -24.14 1.88 3.40
CA ASN A 108 -25.05 2.78 4.13
C ASN A 108 -25.83 2.14 5.29
N GLU A 109 -25.52 0.90 5.67
CA GLU A 109 -26.11 0.22 6.83
C GLU A 109 -25.74 0.91 8.15
N THR A 110 -26.70 0.99 9.07
CA THR A 110 -26.46 1.46 10.43
C THR A 110 -26.15 0.26 11.33
N ASN A 111 -25.01 0.34 12.02
CA ASN A 111 -24.46 -0.70 12.88
C ASN A 111 -24.35 -0.14 14.31
N VAL A 112 -24.35 -1.05 15.29
CA VAL A 112 -24.12 -0.72 16.70
C VAL A 112 -22.67 -1.05 17.04
N HIS A 113 -22.02 -0.23 17.85
CA HIS A 113 -20.69 -0.56 18.38
C HIS A 113 -20.77 -1.79 19.31
N PRO A 114 -19.76 -2.67 19.32
CA PRO A 114 -19.68 -3.74 20.30
C PRO A 114 -19.68 -3.20 21.74
N ASP A 115 -20.20 -3.98 22.70
CA ASP A 115 -20.32 -3.58 24.12
C ASP A 115 -18.99 -3.20 24.79
N ALA A 116 -17.85 -3.66 24.26
CA ALA A 116 -16.53 -3.27 24.75
C ALA A 116 -16.12 -1.84 24.35
N LEU A 117 -16.85 -1.20 23.45
CA LEU A 117 -16.56 0.11 22.89
C LEU A 117 -17.72 1.08 23.18
N THR A 118 -17.82 1.50 24.45
CA THR A 118 -18.86 2.44 24.94
C THR A 118 -18.34 3.86 25.13
N SER A 119 -17.16 4.20 24.60
CA SER A 119 -16.63 5.54 24.74
C SER A 119 -17.43 6.54 23.91
N THR A 120 -17.48 7.78 24.41
CA THR A 120 -18.01 8.91 23.64
C THR A 120 -16.90 9.77 23.03
N ASP A 121 -15.65 9.50 23.39
CA ASP A 121 -14.48 10.16 22.82
C ASP A 121 -14.00 9.41 21.57
N PRO A 122 -13.98 10.05 20.38
CA PRO A 122 -13.45 9.42 19.17
C PRO A 122 -11.98 9.01 19.28
N LEU A 123 -11.17 9.65 20.12
CA LEU A 123 -9.75 9.35 20.27
C LEU A 123 -9.49 7.96 20.88
N GLU A 124 -10.46 7.40 21.60
CA GLU A 124 -10.36 6.04 22.15
C GLU A 124 -10.63 4.96 21.09
N TYR A 125 -11.15 5.35 19.93
CA TYR A 125 -11.32 4.48 18.77
C TYR A 125 -10.13 4.63 17.84
N GLY A 126 -9.12 3.77 18.02
CA GLY A 126 -7.97 3.74 17.12
C GLY A 126 -8.34 3.62 15.64
N GLU A 127 -9.42 2.91 15.29
CA GLU A 127 -9.92 2.81 13.91
C GLU A 127 -10.42 4.14 13.33
N LEU A 128 -10.69 5.14 14.16
CA LEU A 128 -11.19 6.46 13.75
C LEU A 128 -10.07 7.51 13.72
N CYS A 129 -8.90 7.21 14.29
CA CYS A 129 -7.77 8.11 14.38
C CYS A 129 -6.79 7.98 13.19
N ASP A 130 -6.78 6.83 12.51
CA ASP A 130 -5.85 6.53 11.43
C ASP A 130 -6.54 5.80 10.27
N GLU A 131 -6.04 6.00 9.06
CA GLU A 131 -6.51 5.32 7.85
C GLU A 131 -6.01 3.87 7.77
N ALA A 132 -4.92 3.55 8.47
CA ALA A 132 -4.36 2.21 8.54
C ALA A 132 -4.07 1.80 9.99
N VAL A 133 -4.63 0.67 10.40
CA VAL A 133 -4.41 0.06 11.71
C VAL A 133 -4.19 -1.43 11.56
N GLU A 134 -3.44 -2.02 12.49
CA GLU A 134 -3.26 -3.46 12.57
C GLU A 134 -4.08 -4.04 13.73
N TYR A 135 -4.89 -5.05 13.45
CA TYR A 135 -5.58 -5.79 14.49
C TYR A 135 -4.70 -6.95 14.95
N VAL A 136 -4.32 -6.93 16.23
CA VAL A 136 -3.49 -7.97 16.83
C VAL A 136 -4.39 -8.86 17.67
N HIS A 137 -4.45 -10.14 17.30
CA HIS A 137 -5.06 -11.14 18.15
C HIS A 137 -4.07 -11.51 19.25
N PRO A 138 -4.49 -11.53 20.54
CA PRO A 138 -3.61 -12.02 21.59
C PRO A 138 -3.23 -13.46 21.24
N ALA A 139 -1.92 -13.71 21.15
CA ALA A 139 -1.42 -15.05 20.94
C ALA A 139 -1.92 -15.92 22.10
N THR A 140 -2.81 -16.87 21.81
CA THR A 140 -3.06 -18.00 22.70
C THR A 140 -1.73 -18.71 22.89
N GLY A 141 -1.04 -18.48 24.02
CA GLY A 141 0.27 -19.07 24.30
C GLY A 141 0.20 -20.56 24.66
N PRO A 142 1.32 -21.21 25.04
CA PRO A 142 2.67 -21.06 24.51
C PRO A 142 2.89 -22.03 23.33
N ALA A 143 3.85 -21.72 22.45
CA ALA A 143 4.44 -22.69 21.56
C ALA A 143 5.13 -23.79 22.39
N GLN A 144 4.46 -24.91 22.62
CA GLN A 144 5.14 -26.14 23.01
C GLN A 144 5.96 -26.59 21.81
N GLY A 145 7.28 -26.46 21.93
CA GLY A 145 8.24 -26.82 20.89
C GLY A 145 8.12 -28.29 20.52
N GLY A 146 7.53 -28.56 19.37
CA GLY A 146 7.78 -29.78 18.59
C GLY A 146 8.65 -29.42 17.39
N PRO A 147 9.67 -30.21 17.01
CA PRO A 147 10.43 -29.96 15.80
C PRO A 147 9.55 -30.32 14.60
N GLY A 148 8.77 -29.34 14.13
CA GLY A 148 7.87 -29.48 12.99
C GLY A 148 8.48 -28.86 11.74
N VAL A 149 8.87 -29.74 10.82
CA VAL A 149 9.35 -29.48 9.46
C VAL A 149 8.58 -28.34 8.77
N ARG A 150 9.30 -27.34 8.26
CA ARG A 150 8.74 -26.31 7.35
C ARG A 150 8.59 -26.91 5.94
N PRO A 151 7.49 -26.59 5.21
CA PRO A 151 7.35 -26.98 3.81
C PRO A 151 8.38 -26.28 2.90
#